data_AF-H2Z724-F1
#
_entry.id   AF-H2Z724-F1
#
_cell.length_a   1.000
_cell.length_b   1.000
_cell.length_c   1.000
_cell.angle_alpha   90.00
_cell.angle_beta   90.00
_cell.angle_gamma   90.00
#
_symmetry.space_group_name_H-M   'P 1'
#
loop_
_entity.id
_entity.type
_entity.pdbx_description
1 polymer ?
#
loop_
_entity_poly.entity_id
_entity_poly.type
_entity_poly.pdbx_seq_one_letter_code
_entity_poly.pdbx_strand_id
1 'polypeptide(L)'
;MFNQTWSFPEFWENYTACYDLVCHSAELPYLFDLDKLTPLTFTVEEQQLANDMIAYWSNFAKTGNPNGITSNRKISKVTQQHWPRLYETPGQYSSLELAASKVSTLVNYVSNQCDFLDELDLYLKDDLKFRDTLSTLKDFLRPEKEQVNEFVIV
;
A
#
# COMPACT_ATOMS: atom_id res chain seq x y z
N MET A 1 2.07 2.99 -0.65
CA MET A 1 1.82 1.56 -0.48
C MET A 1 1.90 1.20 0.99
N PHE A 2 0.88 0.53 1.50
CA PHE A 2 0.90 0.00 2.86
C PHE A 2 1.58 -1.37 2.85
N ASN A 3 2.52 -1.60 3.76
CA ASN A 3 3.38 -2.78 3.76
C ASN A 3 3.64 -3.27 5.21
N GLN A 4 2.58 -3.53 5.95
CA GLN A 4 2.67 -3.99 7.34
C GLN A 4 1.54 -4.98 7.64
N THR A 5 1.88 -6.16 8.18
CA THR A 5 0.90 -7.09 8.76
C THR A 5 0.62 -6.71 10.22
N TRP A 6 -0.42 -7.27 10.81
CA TRP A 6 -0.72 -7.01 12.22
C TRP A 6 0.06 -7.95 13.14
N SER A 7 0.60 -7.43 14.23
CA SER A 7 1.14 -8.25 15.33
C SER A 7 0.07 -9.06 16.09
N PHE A 8 -1.21 -8.80 15.80
CA PHE A 8 -2.40 -9.47 16.33
C PHE A 8 -3.19 -10.16 15.19
N PRO A 9 -2.64 -11.23 14.59
CA PRO A 9 -3.23 -11.87 13.41
C PRO A 9 -4.63 -12.45 13.65
N GLU A 10 -5.00 -12.73 14.90
CA GLU A 10 -6.31 -13.29 15.27
C GLU A 10 -7.49 -12.38 14.86
N PHE A 11 -7.24 -11.09 14.62
CA PHE A 11 -8.26 -10.16 14.13
C PHE A 11 -8.72 -10.48 12.69
N TRP A 12 -7.92 -11.22 11.92
CA TRP A 12 -8.35 -11.75 10.62
C TRP A 12 -9.30 -12.96 10.73
N GLU A 13 -9.66 -13.38 11.95
CA GLU A 13 -10.57 -14.50 12.21
C GLU A 13 -10.18 -15.76 11.41
N ASN A 14 -11.01 -16.15 10.42
CA ASN A 14 -10.80 -17.35 9.62
C ASN A 14 -9.95 -17.10 8.35
N TYR A 15 -9.53 -15.86 8.08
CA TYR A 15 -8.72 -15.49 6.92
C TYR A 15 -7.22 -15.64 7.22
N THR A 16 -6.80 -16.88 7.50
CA THR A 16 -5.42 -17.20 7.93
C THR A 16 -4.34 -16.80 6.91
N ALA A 17 -4.68 -16.72 5.63
CA ALA A 17 -3.77 -16.21 4.59
C ALA A 17 -3.30 -14.76 4.87
N CYS A 18 -4.09 -13.96 5.60
CA CYS A 18 -3.78 -12.57 5.92
C CYS A 18 -2.88 -12.41 7.16
N TYR A 19 -2.48 -13.50 7.80
CA TYR A 19 -1.60 -13.43 8.97
C TYR A 19 -0.22 -12.89 8.57
N ASP A 20 0.29 -13.38 7.44
CA ASP A 20 1.62 -13.04 6.93
C ASP A 20 1.56 -12.20 5.63
N LEU A 21 0.36 -11.79 5.20
CA LEU A 21 0.14 -10.99 3.99
C LEU A 21 -0.60 -9.69 4.29
N VAL A 22 -0.24 -8.64 3.54
CA VAL A 22 -0.92 -7.35 3.61
C VAL A 22 -2.23 -7.42 2.82
N CYS A 23 -3.29 -7.87 3.49
CA CYS A 23 -4.61 -7.96 2.90
C CYS A 23 -5.28 -6.58 2.76
N HIS A 24 -6.33 -6.51 1.93
CA HIS A 24 -7.11 -5.29 1.77
C HIS A 24 -7.71 -4.85 3.12
N SER A 25 -7.65 -3.55 3.42
CA SER A 25 -8.04 -2.96 4.71
C SER A 25 -7.07 -3.21 5.88
N ALA A 26 -5.89 -3.80 5.64
CA ALA A 26 -4.87 -3.99 6.68
C ALA A 26 -4.36 -2.67 7.29
N GLU A 27 -4.54 -1.54 6.62
CA GLU A 27 -4.08 -0.24 7.08
C GLU A 27 -5.01 0.41 8.12
N LEU A 28 -6.27 -0.03 8.20
CA LEU A 28 -7.31 0.67 8.98
C LEU A 28 -6.99 0.73 10.49
N PRO A 29 -6.50 -0.33 11.16
CA PRO A 29 -6.20 -0.24 12.58
C PRO A 29 -5.21 0.87 12.93
N TYR A 30 -4.21 1.08 12.08
CA TYR A 30 -3.20 2.11 12.24
C TYR A 30 -3.75 3.50 11.96
N LEU A 31 -4.58 3.65 10.92
CA LEU A 31 -5.17 4.94 10.57
C LEU A 31 -6.13 5.46 11.65
N PHE A 32 -6.83 4.55 12.33
CA PHE A 32 -7.79 4.87 13.39
C PHE A 32 -7.25 4.70 14.82
N ASP A 33 -5.97 4.35 14.96
CA ASP A 33 -5.32 4.18 16.27
C ASP A 33 -6.08 3.21 17.19
N LEU A 34 -6.48 2.05 16.64
CA LEU A 34 -7.41 1.14 17.30
C LEU A 34 -6.88 0.55 18.62
N ASP A 35 -5.56 0.54 18.84
CA ASP A 35 -4.94 0.24 20.14
C ASP A 35 -5.55 1.05 21.29
N LYS A 36 -5.96 2.30 21.03
CA LYS A 36 -6.57 3.18 22.03
C LYS A 36 -8.07 2.99 22.21
N LEU A 37 -8.71 2.28 21.28
CA LEU A 37 -10.17 2.13 21.21
C LEU A 37 -10.62 0.69 21.49
N THR A 38 -9.68 -0.25 21.53
CA THR A 38 -9.95 -1.69 21.62
C THR A 38 -8.94 -2.36 22.55
N PRO A 39 -9.14 -3.63 22.93
CA PRO A 39 -8.13 -4.41 23.67
C PRO A 39 -6.93 -4.87 22.83
N LEU A 40 -6.85 -4.50 21.55
CA LEU A 40 -5.70 -4.82 20.70
C LEU A 40 -4.47 -4.06 21.21
N THR A 41 -3.28 -4.65 21.05
CA THR A 41 -2.03 -4.01 21.47
C THR A 41 -1.09 -3.87 20.31
N PHE A 42 -0.70 -2.64 19.98
CA PHE A 42 0.36 -2.37 19.01
C PHE A 42 1.73 -2.55 19.64
N THR A 43 2.67 -3.06 18.86
CA THR A 43 4.10 -2.91 19.15
C THR A 43 4.51 -1.43 19.12
N VAL A 44 5.68 -1.10 19.66
CA VAL A 44 6.18 0.29 19.68
C VAL A 44 6.33 0.83 18.25
N GLU A 45 6.83 -0.01 17.34
CA GLU A 45 7.02 0.30 15.93
C GLU A 45 5.69 0.48 15.20
N GLU A 46 4.69 -0.36 15.49
CA GLU A 46 3.33 -0.23 14.96
C GLU A 46 2.62 1.04 15.46
N GLN A 47 2.81 1.39 16.73
CA GLN A 47 2.28 2.65 17.27
C GLN A 47 2.95 3.87 16.61
N GLN A 48 4.26 3.78 16.31
CA GLN A 48 4.96 4.82 15.55
C GLN A 48 4.41 4.91 14.13
N LEU A 49 4.15 3.79 13.46
CA LEU A 49 3.50 3.75 12.14
C LEU A 49 2.12 4.41 12.17
N ALA A 50 1.28 4.09 13.17
CA ALA A 50 -0.02 4.71 13.36
C ALA A 50 0.09 6.24 13.52
N ASN A 51 1.02 6.70 14.35
CA ASN A 51 1.30 8.13 14.54
C ASN A 51 1.72 8.82 13.23
N ASP A 52 2.60 8.18 12.45
CA ASP A 52 3.07 8.71 11.16
C ASP A 52 1.92 8.78 10.14
N MET A 53 1.09 7.74 10.04
CA MET A 53 -0.09 7.73 9.16
C MET A 53 -1.07 8.84 9.53
N ILE A 54 -1.42 8.97 10.81
CA ILE A 54 -2.32 10.03 11.29
C ILE A 54 -1.71 11.42 11.03
N ALA A 55 -0.39 11.57 11.15
CA ALA A 55 0.31 12.81 10.81
C ALA A 55 0.18 13.15 9.32
N TYR A 56 0.49 12.23 8.40
CA TYR A 56 0.34 12.47 6.96
C TYR A 56 -1.10 12.83 6.58
N TRP A 57 -2.08 12.07 7.06
CA TRP A 57 -3.50 12.30 6.75
C TRP A 57 -4.00 13.62 7.32
N SER A 58 -3.69 13.92 8.59
CA SER A 58 -4.14 15.16 9.22
C SER A 58 -3.45 16.40 8.65
N ASN A 59 -2.18 16.30 8.26
CA ASN A 59 -1.46 17.37 7.56
C ASN A 59 -2.07 17.66 6.20
N PHE A 60 -2.38 16.61 5.43
CA PHE A 60 -3.06 16.74 4.14
C PHE A 60 -4.43 17.38 4.31
N ALA A 61 -5.25 16.91 5.25
CA ALA A 61 -6.57 17.49 5.52
C ALA A 61 -6.51 18.98 5.90
N LYS A 62 -5.49 19.40 6.66
CA LYS A 62 -5.32 20.80 7.09
C LYS A 62 -4.78 21.72 5.99
N THR A 63 -3.94 21.21 5.09
CA THR A 63 -3.06 22.08 4.27
C THR A 63 -2.97 21.70 2.79
N GLY A 64 -3.51 20.55 2.40
CA GLY A 64 -3.29 19.95 1.09
C GLY A 64 -1.87 19.39 0.90
N ASN A 65 -1.01 19.40 1.92
CA ASN A 65 0.35 18.83 1.88
C ASN A 65 0.53 17.79 3.01
N PRO A 66 0.75 16.50 2.70
CA PRO A 66 0.89 15.46 3.73
C PRO A 66 2.18 15.62 4.55
N ASN A 67 3.20 16.30 4.03
CA ASN A 67 4.45 16.60 4.74
C ASN A 67 4.28 17.65 5.86
N GLY A 68 3.09 18.24 5.98
CA GLY A 68 2.80 19.32 6.91
C GLY A 68 3.42 20.65 6.49
N ILE A 69 3.35 21.60 7.42
CA ILE A 69 4.06 22.88 7.32
C ILE A 69 5.33 22.71 8.15
N THR A 70 6.48 23.14 7.65
CA THR A 70 7.70 23.31 8.45
C THR A 70 7.44 24.39 9.51
N SER A 71 6.73 24.03 10.57
CA SER A 71 6.53 24.88 11.73
C SER A 71 7.88 24.99 12.43
N ASN A 72 8.43 26.20 12.48
CA ASN A 72 9.63 26.57 13.25
C ASN A 72 9.51 26.33 14.79
N ARG A 73 8.55 25.51 15.26
CA ARG A 73 8.48 25.07 16.66
C ARG A 73 9.48 23.96 16.88
N LYS A 74 10.35 24.15 17.87
CA LYS A 74 11.20 23.13 18.48
C LYS A 74 10.37 22.10 19.27
N ILE A 75 9.35 21.50 18.65
CA ILE A 75 8.75 20.26 19.14
C ILE A 75 9.50 19.17 18.38
N SER A 76 10.06 18.23 19.15
CA SER A 76 10.92 17.12 18.72
C SER A 76 10.80 16.79 17.24
N LYS A 77 11.89 16.96 16.50
CA LYS A 77 12.02 16.58 15.08
C LYS A 77 11.62 15.10 14.94
N VAL A 78 10.35 14.82 14.70
CA VAL A 78 9.97 13.66 13.91
C VAL A 78 10.46 14.03 12.51
N THR A 79 11.60 13.50 12.12
CA THR A 79 12.07 13.56 10.72
C THR A 79 11.13 12.68 9.91
N GLN A 80 9.92 13.19 9.67
CA GLN A 80 8.93 12.56 8.82
C GLN A 80 9.53 12.42 7.43
N GLN A 81 9.46 11.22 6.85
CA GLN A 81 9.94 10.95 5.51
C GLN A 81 9.28 11.91 4.53
N HIS A 82 10.09 12.54 3.67
CA HIS A 82 9.53 13.45 2.69
C HIS A 82 8.80 12.65 1.60
N TRP A 83 7.54 12.99 1.34
CA TRP A 83 6.74 12.47 0.25
C TRP A 83 6.61 13.53 -0.86
N PRO A 84 7.29 13.34 -2.01
CA PRO A 84 7.21 14.27 -3.14
C PRO A 84 5.79 14.34 -3.73
N ARG A 85 5.48 15.45 -4.38
CA ARG A 85 4.23 15.59 -5.12
C ARG A 85 4.23 14.74 -6.38
N LEU A 86 3.03 14.31 -6.79
CA LEU A 86 2.85 13.70 -8.10
C LEU A 86 3.33 14.68 -9.18
N TYR A 87 4.20 14.21 -10.09
CA TYR A 87 4.86 14.98 -11.15
C TYR A 87 5.91 16.01 -10.71
N GLU A 88 6.40 15.94 -9.46
CA GLU A 88 7.52 16.79 -9.04
C GLU A 88 8.77 16.56 -9.89
N THR A 89 9.02 15.30 -10.29
CA THR A 89 10.04 14.93 -11.28
C THR A 89 9.35 14.29 -12.49
N PRO A 90 9.51 14.85 -13.72
CA PRO A 90 8.90 14.28 -14.92
C PRO A 90 9.32 12.82 -15.14
N GLY A 91 8.34 11.95 -15.43
CA GLY A 91 8.59 10.52 -15.66
C GLY A 91 8.91 9.70 -14.40
N GLN A 92 8.73 10.29 -13.20
CA GLN A 92 8.87 9.57 -11.94
C GLN A 92 7.58 9.64 -11.12
N TYR A 93 7.05 8.48 -10.77
CA TYR A 93 5.88 8.33 -9.92
C TYR A 93 6.30 7.93 -8.52
N SER A 94 6.23 8.86 -7.57
CA SER A 94 6.58 8.59 -6.17
C SER A 94 5.39 8.07 -5.37
N SER A 95 5.60 7.01 -4.60
CA SER A 95 4.66 6.49 -3.61
C SER A 95 5.31 6.46 -2.23
N LEU A 96 4.54 6.75 -1.18
CA LEU A 96 5.01 6.58 0.19
C LEU A 96 4.78 5.14 0.63
N GLU A 97 5.82 4.44 1.05
CA GLU A 97 5.75 3.13 1.71
C GLU A 97 5.55 3.30 3.22
N LEU A 98 4.55 2.61 3.75
CA LEU A 98 4.16 2.67 5.15
C LEU A 98 4.37 1.27 5.76
N ALA A 99 5.46 1.11 6.51
CA ALA A 99 5.80 -0.12 7.24
C ALA A 99 6.29 0.24 8.64
N ALA A 100 6.05 -0.62 9.63
CA ALA A 100 6.44 -0.36 11.03
C ALA A 100 7.97 -0.30 11.18
N SER A 101 8.69 -1.07 10.37
CA SER A 101 10.15 -1.04 10.32
C SER A 101 10.70 0.32 9.86
N LYS A 102 10.06 0.92 8.84
CA LYS A 102 10.47 2.20 8.26
C LYS A 102 9.42 2.74 7.29
N VAL A 103 9.10 4.03 7.41
CA VAL A 103 8.42 4.79 6.35
C VAL A 103 9.44 5.22 5.29
N SER A 104 9.16 4.93 4.03
CA SER A 104 10.10 5.11 2.91
C SER A 104 9.42 5.73 1.68
N THR A 105 10.18 6.26 0.72
CA THR A 105 9.65 6.73 -0.56
C THR A 105 10.08 5.76 -1.66
N LEU A 106 9.11 5.22 -2.38
CA LEU A 106 9.31 4.39 -3.55
C LEU A 106 9.15 5.24 -4.81
N VAL A 107 9.95 4.95 -5.84
CA VAL A 107 9.88 5.61 -7.15
C VAL A 107 9.60 4.55 -8.20
N ASN A 108 8.63 4.82 -9.08
CA ASN A 108 8.20 3.92 -10.15
C ASN A 108 7.82 2.53 -9.64
N TYR A 109 7.23 2.47 -8.45
CA TYR A 109 6.71 1.23 -7.89
C TYR A 109 5.61 0.68 -8.81
N VAL A 110 5.68 -0.62 -9.11
CA VAL A 110 4.80 -1.36 -10.03
C VAL A 110 4.67 -0.78 -11.44
N SER A 111 5.68 -0.04 -11.93
CA SER A 111 5.63 0.58 -13.26
C SER A 111 5.37 -0.43 -14.37
N ASN A 112 6.02 -1.60 -14.35
CA ASN A 112 5.83 -2.61 -15.40
C ASN A 112 4.38 -3.13 -15.46
N GLN A 113 3.71 -3.26 -14.31
CA GLN A 113 2.30 -3.66 -14.25
C GLN A 113 1.39 -2.54 -14.75
N CYS A 114 1.70 -1.28 -14.42
CA CYS A 114 1.01 -0.12 -14.97
C CYS A 114 1.18 -0.07 -16.49
N ASP A 115 2.41 -0.17 -17.00
CA ASP A 115 2.73 -0.15 -18.43
C ASP A 115 1.97 -1.25 -19.18
N PHE A 116 1.89 -2.47 -18.62
CA PHE A 116 1.10 -3.55 -19.19
C PHE A 116 -0.40 -3.21 -19.29
N LEU A 117 -0.98 -2.65 -18.23
CA LEU A 117 -2.40 -2.27 -18.23
C LEU A 117 -2.68 -1.09 -19.18
N ASP A 118 -1.73 -0.16 -19.28
CA ASP A 118 -1.78 0.97 -20.21
C ASP A 118 -1.68 0.47 -21.66
N GLU A 119 -0.86 -0.55 -21.95
CA GLU A 119 -0.78 -1.19 -23.28
C GLU A 119 -2.05 -1.97 -23.66
N LEU A 120 -2.70 -2.59 -22.67
CA LEU A 120 -3.98 -3.27 -22.91
C LEU A 120 -5.08 -2.28 -23.34
N ASP A 121 -4.98 -1.03 -22.87
CA ASP A 121 -5.79 0.12 -23.27
C ASP A 121 -7.28 -0.22 -23.46
N LEU A 122 -7.88 -0.77 -22.41
CA LEU A 122 -9.30 -1.14 -22.39
C LEU A 122 -10.22 0.10 -22.44
N TYR A 123 -9.68 1.30 -22.22
CA TYR A 123 -10.44 2.55 -22.17
C TYR A 123 -10.46 3.29 -23.50
N LEU A 124 -9.55 3.00 -24.45
CA LEU A 124 -9.54 3.64 -25.78
C LEU A 124 -9.90 2.69 -26.94
N LYS A 125 -10.22 1.42 -26.68
CA LYS A 125 -10.65 0.48 -27.73
C LYS A 125 -12.16 0.20 -27.67
N ASP A 126 -12.90 0.82 -28.58
CA ASP A 126 -14.26 0.40 -28.98
C ASP A 126 -14.29 -1.04 -29.56
N ASP A 127 -13.12 -1.60 -29.87
CA ASP A 127 -12.95 -2.95 -30.43
C ASP A 127 -12.27 -3.89 -29.42
N LEU A 128 -13.04 -4.42 -28.47
CA LEU A 128 -12.69 -5.69 -27.83
C LEU A 128 -12.78 -6.82 -28.87
N LYS A 129 -11.76 -6.93 -29.72
CA LYS A 129 -11.45 -8.13 -30.50
C LYS A 129 -10.08 -8.63 -30.06
N PHE A 130 -10.05 -9.31 -28.92
CA PHE A 130 -8.89 -10.10 -28.52
C PHE A 130 -8.64 -11.17 -29.60
N ARG A 131 -7.54 -11.04 -30.34
CA ARG A 131 -7.09 -12.00 -31.37
C ARG A 131 -6.09 -13.03 -30.86
N ASP A 132 -5.64 -12.94 -29.61
CA ASP A 132 -4.69 -13.88 -29.03
C ASP A 132 -5.26 -14.57 -27.80
N THR A 133 -5.04 -15.88 -27.74
CA THR A 133 -5.64 -16.82 -26.81
C THR A 133 -5.25 -16.54 -25.35
N LEU A 134 -6.22 -16.72 -24.46
CA LEU A 134 -6.15 -16.57 -23.00
C LEU A 134 -4.90 -17.17 -22.30
N SER A 135 -4.20 -18.09 -22.96
CA SER A 135 -2.97 -18.73 -22.49
C SER A 135 -1.79 -17.76 -22.36
N THR A 136 -1.58 -16.88 -23.34
CA THR A 136 -0.44 -15.93 -23.33
C THR A 136 -0.59 -14.87 -22.25
N LEU A 137 -1.83 -14.50 -21.92
CA LEU A 137 -2.14 -13.56 -20.83
C LEU A 137 -1.83 -14.13 -19.44
N LYS A 138 -2.04 -15.43 -19.24
CA LYS A 138 -1.76 -16.09 -17.95
C LYS A 138 -0.27 -16.17 -17.64
N ASP A 139 0.55 -16.48 -18.65
CA ASP A 139 2.00 -16.62 -18.49
C ASP A 139 2.71 -15.27 -18.26
N PHE A 140 2.17 -14.18 -18.80
CA PHE A 140 2.69 -12.83 -18.57
C PHE A 140 2.34 -12.30 -17.16
N LEU A 141 1.13 -12.60 -16.67
CA LEU A 141 0.66 -12.14 -15.35
C LEU A 141 1.28 -12.90 -14.16
N ARG A 142 1.87 -14.08 -14.39
CA ARG A 142 2.44 -14.92 -13.32
C ARG A 142 3.73 -15.63 -13.80
N PRO A 143 4.90 -14.98 -13.74
CA PRO A 143 6.16 -15.57 -14.18
C PRO A 143 6.70 -16.68 -13.25
N GLU A 144 6.24 -16.77 -12.00
CA GLU A 144 6.57 -17.87 -11.09
C GLU A 144 5.47 -18.94 -11.08
N LYS A 145 5.82 -20.16 -11.51
CA LYS A 145 4.96 -21.34 -11.44
C LYS A 145 4.79 -21.78 -9.98
N GLU A 146 3.89 -21.15 -9.23
CA GLU A 146 3.32 -21.81 -8.06
C GLU A 146 2.41 -22.95 -8.50
N GLN A 147 2.61 -24.14 -7.91
CA GLN A 147 1.70 -25.27 -8.08
C GLN A 147 0.34 -24.90 -7.46
N VAL A 148 -0.61 -24.53 -8.33
CA VAL A 148 -2.01 -24.39 -7.93
C VAL A 148 -2.54 -25.79 -7.69
N ASN A 149 -2.75 -26.16 -6.42
CA ASN A 149 -3.59 -27.31 -6.09
C ASN A 149 -4.99 -27.05 -6.66
N GLU A 150 -5.45 -27.94 -7.55
CA GLU A 150 -6.80 -27.93 -8.07
C GLU A 150 -7.79 -28.05 -6.89
N PHE A 151 -8.60 -27.01 -6.70
CA PHE A 151 -9.77 -27.08 -5.84
C PHE A 151 -10.77 -28.06 -6.47
N VAL A 152 -10.80 -29.29 -5.96
CA VAL A 152 -11.89 -30.24 -6.23
C VAL A 152 -13.04 -29.86 -5.30
N ILE A 153 -14.12 -29.36 -5.88
CA ILE A 153 -15.40 -29.22 -5.18
C ILE A 153 -15.99 -30.63 -5.06
N VAL A 154 -16.12 -31.12 -3.83
CA VAL A 154 -16.89 -32.33 -3.49
C VAL A 154 -18.30 -31.92 -3.07
#